data_AF-A0A7C9RPY1-F1
#
_entry.id   AF-A0A7C9RPY1-F1
#
_cell.length_a   1.000
_cell.length_b   1.000
_cell.length_c   1.000
_cell.angle_alpha   90.00
_cell.angle_beta   90.00
_cell.angle_gamma   90.00
#
_symmetry.space_group_name_H-M   'P 1'
#
loop_
_entity.id
_entity.type
_entity.pdbx_description
1 polymer ?
#
loop_
_entity_poly.entity_id
_entity_poly.type
_entity_poly.pdbx_seq_one_letter_code
_entity_poly.pdbx_strand_id
1 'polypeptide(L)'
;MTVPGTRLRAAREDAGLSLTQMARTIRFSKSLLGMVETGKRAASAELVEAYERVLGVDMWRKDITHSNLLILTKASRAALLAGVEQGDPGPLRNTPTAHRTDVSLGNAVSEKAAEWFRKWAVEGDTATLRTNSLSVIAKLPGQENADLVIQVLENDPKVRRLIVASEISRLTQLDWKVALRSADGPTAIPDPRKLALKLAKGAINPKGTESRWACTYLLTRMVPVLGPRQVELVVSLFQLIRAGPRCSLTSRWRVGSRKLPTQAFADHVSYYQLPSRHHESATSPTLPFRRHDQLKQNGIGSVGKCL
;
A
#
# COMPACT_ATOMS: atom_id res chain seq x y z
N MET A 1 5.62 7.35 -12.80
CA MET A 1 5.42 5.89 -12.60
C MET A 1 4.61 5.38 -13.78
N THR A 2 5.15 4.48 -14.59
CA THR A 2 4.43 3.98 -15.78
C THR A 2 3.48 2.87 -15.34
N VAL A 3 2.18 3.09 -15.50
CA VAL A 3 1.15 2.10 -15.20
C VAL A 3 0.93 1.22 -16.43
N PRO A 4 1.02 -0.12 -16.33
CA PRO A 4 0.71 -1.01 -17.45
C PRO A 4 -0.76 -0.88 -17.89
N GLY A 5 -0.99 -0.80 -19.20
CA GLY A 5 -2.33 -0.74 -19.79
C GLY A 5 -3.26 -1.88 -19.37
N THR A 6 -2.71 -3.09 -19.24
CA THR A 6 -3.44 -4.28 -18.76
C THR A 6 -4.03 -4.09 -17.36
N ARG A 7 -3.39 -3.27 -16.52
CA ARG A 7 -3.87 -2.95 -15.18
C ARG A 7 -5.03 -1.95 -15.20
N LEU A 8 -4.99 -0.94 -16.09
CA LEU A 8 -6.11 -0.03 -16.34
C LEU A 8 -7.35 -0.82 -16.80
N ARG A 9 -7.14 -1.77 -17.72
CA ARG A 9 -8.20 -2.66 -18.21
C ARG A 9 -8.82 -3.49 -17.10
N ALA A 10 -7.99 -4.18 -16.32
CA ALA A 10 -8.47 -5.03 -15.23
C ALA A 10 -9.29 -4.21 -14.22
N ALA A 11 -8.79 -3.05 -13.79
CA ALA A 11 -9.51 -2.20 -12.84
C ALA A 11 -10.85 -1.70 -13.39
N ARG A 12 -10.91 -1.34 -14.67
CA ARG A 12 -12.16 -0.94 -15.34
C ARG A 12 -13.16 -2.09 -15.38
N GLU A 13 -12.71 -3.29 -15.76
CA GLU A 13 -13.55 -4.49 -15.84
C GLU A 13 -14.03 -4.96 -14.46
N ASP A 14 -13.18 -4.84 -13.43
CA ASP A 14 -13.51 -5.14 -12.04
C ASP A 14 -14.61 -4.22 -11.51
N ALA A 15 -14.58 -2.94 -11.89
CA ALA A 15 -15.62 -1.95 -11.61
C ALA A 15 -16.89 -2.13 -12.46
N GLY A 16 -16.95 -3.15 -13.33
CA GLY A 16 -18.11 -3.44 -14.17
C GLY A 16 -18.34 -2.44 -15.30
N LEU A 17 -17.36 -1.58 -15.60
CA LEU A 17 -17.48 -0.54 -16.63
C LEU A 17 -17.05 -1.08 -18.00
N SER A 18 -17.86 -0.85 -19.04
CA SER A 18 -17.43 -1.04 -20.42
C SER A 18 -16.40 0.03 -20.82
N LEU A 19 -15.60 -0.25 -21.85
CA LEU A 19 -14.65 0.72 -22.40
C LEU A 19 -15.35 2.02 -22.87
N THR A 20 -16.56 1.89 -23.43
CA THR A 20 -17.38 3.03 -23.86
C THR A 20 -17.86 3.86 -22.67
N GLN A 21 -18.36 3.22 -21.61
CA GLN A 21 -18.78 3.93 -20.40
C GLN A 21 -17.60 4.66 -19.77
N MET A 22 -16.45 3.98 -19.63
CA MET A 22 -15.25 4.60 -19.07
C MET A 22 -14.83 5.82 -19.89
N ALA A 23 -14.70 5.69 -21.21
CA ALA A 23 -14.37 6.77 -22.13
C ALA A 23 -15.25 8.02 -21.93
N ARG A 24 -16.57 7.81 -21.82
CA ARG A 24 -17.54 8.88 -21.56
C ARG A 24 -17.31 9.51 -20.18
N THR A 25 -17.13 8.70 -19.14
CA THR A 25 -16.95 9.19 -17.76
C THR A 25 -15.67 10.01 -17.60
N ILE A 26 -14.54 9.56 -18.17
CA ILE A 26 -13.25 10.28 -18.07
C ILE A 26 -13.02 11.31 -19.17
N ARG A 27 -13.96 11.44 -20.13
CA ARG A 27 -13.89 12.37 -21.28
C ARG A 27 -12.67 12.16 -22.19
N PHE A 28 -12.27 10.91 -22.38
CA PHE A 28 -11.26 10.51 -23.36
C PHE A 28 -11.88 9.69 -24.49
N SER A 29 -11.21 9.61 -25.64
CA SER A 29 -11.74 8.81 -26.76
C SER A 29 -11.62 7.30 -26.47
N LYS A 30 -12.66 6.54 -26.84
CA LYS A 30 -12.65 5.07 -26.70
C LYS A 30 -11.46 4.42 -27.41
N SER A 31 -11.04 4.95 -28.55
CA SER A 31 -9.89 4.46 -29.33
C SER A 31 -8.58 4.61 -28.55
N LEU A 32 -8.35 5.78 -27.93
CA LEU A 32 -7.17 6.01 -27.09
C LEU A 32 -7.11 5.00 -25.94
N LEU A 33 -8.23 4.80 -25.24
CA LEU A 33 -8.31 3.85 -24.13
C LEU A 33 -8.01 2.43 -24.60
N GLY A 34 -8.56 2.00 -25.75
CA GLY A 34 -8.29 0.70 -26.34
C GLY A 34 -6.80 0.50 -26.68
N MET A 35 -6.13 1.51 -27.24
CA MET A 35 -4.69 1.45 -27.52
C MET A 35 -3.87 1.36 -26.23
N VAL A 36 -4.24 2.13 -25.21
CA VAL A 36 -3.53 2.10 -23.92
C VAL A 36 -3.73 0.77 -23.21
N GLU A 37 -4.96 0.30 -23.07
CA GLU A 37 -5.30 -0.95 -22.37
C GLU A 37 -4.71 -2.21 -23.01
N THR A 38 -4.44 -2.17 -24.32
CA THR A 38 -3.79 -3.27 -25.06
C THR A 38 -2.28 -3.12 -25.15
N GLY A 39 -1.70 -2.08 -24.54
CA GLY A 39 -0.25 -1.83 -24.55
C GLY A 39 0.29 -1.25 -25.86
N LYS A 40 -0.58 -0.96 -26.84
CA LYS A 40 -0.18 -0.29 -28.10
C LYS A 40 0.29 1.15 -27.87
N ARG A 41 -0.12 1.77 -26.76
CA ARG A 41 0.33 3.11 -26.34
C ARG A 41 0.57 3.14 -24.83
N ALA A 42 1.58 3.88 -24.39
CA ALA A 42 1.80 4.13 -22.97
C ALA A 42 0.69 5.01 -22.38
N ALA A 43 0.29 4.73 -21.13
CA ALA A 43 -0.66 5.56 -20.40
C ALA A 43 0.01 6.90 -20.01
N SER A 44 -0.61 8.03 -20.36
CA SER A 44 -0.18 9.34 -19.88
C SER A 44 -0.55 9.51 -18.40
N ALA A 45 0.16 10.41 -17.69
CA ALA A 45 -0.15 10.72 -16.29
C ALA A 45 -1.59 11.23 -16.13
N GLU A 46 -2.04 12.11 -17.03
CA GLU A 46 -3.41 12.64 -17.05
C GLU A 46 -4.47 11.52 -17.19
N LEU A 47 -4.22 10.53 -18.06
CA LEU A 47 -5.12 9.40 -18.22
C LEU A 47 -5.16 8.53 -16.96
N VAL A 48 -4.00 8.31 -16.33
CA VAL A 48 -3.89 7.57 -15.06
C VAL A 48 -4.69 8.27 -13.96
N GLU A 49 -4.54 9.60 -13.80
CA GLU A 49 -5.30 10.40 -12.84
C GLU A 49 -6.81 10.37 -13.11
N ALA A 50 -7.21 10.36 -14.38
CA ALA A 50 -8.62 10.26 -14.75
C ALA A 50 -9.20 8.88 -14.38
N TYR A 51 -8.43 7.79 -14.57
CA TYR A 51 -8.82 6.48 -14.09
C TYR A 51 -8.90 6.43 -12.56
N GLU A 52 -7.92 6.99 -11.83
CA GLU A 52 -7.95 7.05 -10.36
C GLU A 52 -9.17 7.79 -9.83
N ARG A 53 -9.60 8.85 -10.50
CA ARG A 53 -10.77 9.63 -10.10
C ARG A 53 -12.06 8.81 -10.13
N VAL A 54 -12.19 7.94 -11.13
CA VAL A 54 -13.39 7.11 -11.34
C VAL A 54 -13.32 5.80 -10.56
N LEU A 55 -12.16 5.15 -10.56
CA LEU A 55 -11.96 3.80 -10.01
C LEU A 55 -11.39 3.81 -8.58
N GLY A 56 -10.91 4.96 -8.12
CA GLY A 56 -10.34 5.18 -6.79
C GLY A 56 -8.80 5.19 -6.76
N VAL A 57 -8.26 6.01 -5.84
CA VAL A 57 -6.82 6.20 -5.56
C VAL A 57 -6.06 4.91 -5.17
N ASP A 58 -6.77 3.85 -4.78
CA ASP A 58 -6.16 2.59 -4.37
C ASP A 58 -5.95 1.60 -5.53
N MET A 59 -6.37 1.93 -6.76
CA MET A 59 -6.19 1.08 -7.95
C MET A 59 -4.72 0.73 -8.21
N TRP A 60 -3.78 1.58 -7.80
CA TRP A 60 -2.33 1.37 -7.95
C TRP A 60 -1.65 0.78 -6.73
N ARG A 61 -2.41 0.38 -5.71
CA ARG A 61 -1.83 -0.36 -4.58
C ARG A 61 -1.15 -1.61 -5.12
N LYS A 62 0.15 -1.70 -4.89
CA LYS A 62 0.90 -2.92 -5.22
C LYS A 62 0.32 -4.07 -4.42
N ASP A 63 0.30 -5.26 -5.01
CA ASP A 63 -0.01 -6.46 -4.25
C ASP A 63 1.18 -6.80 -3.33
N ILE A 64 0.91 -7.69 -2.39
CA ILE A 64 1.96 -8.28 -1.56
C ILE A 64 2.83 -9.19 -2.42
N THR A 65 4.08 -9.37 -2.00
CA THR A 65 5.09 -10.20 -2.67
C THR A 65 4.92 -11.68 -2.31
N HIS A 66 3.72 -12.22 -2.55
CA HIS A 66 3.37 -13.60 -2.27
C HIS A 66 3.21 -14.39 -3.58
N SER A 67 3.81 -15.57 -3.68
CA SER A 67 3.84 -16.34 -4.93
C SER A 67 2.47 -16.91 -5.33
N ASN A 68 1.63 -17.23 -4.34
CA ASN A 68 0.36 -17.95 -4.55
C ASN A 68 -0.84 -17.07 -4.22
N LEU A 69 -0.91 -15.86 -4.79
CA LEU A 69 -2.07 -15.00 -4.62
C LEU A 69 -3.25 -15.47 -5.47
N LEU A 70 -4.42 -15.59 -4.84
CA LEU A 70 -5.68 -15.78 -5.54
C LEU A 70 -6.01 -14.49 -6.29
N ILE A 71 -5.99 -14.59 -7.61
CA ILE A 71 -6.36 -13.53 -8.54
C ILE A 71 -7.55 -14.05 -9.34
N LEU A 72 -8.67 -13.32 -9.26
CA LEU A 72 -9.89 -13.74 -9.95
C LEU A 72 -9.99 -13.10 -11.32
N THR A 73 -10.38 -13.91 -12.31
CA THR A 73 -11.01 -13.42 -13.54
C THR A 73 -12.51 -13.19 -13.28
N LYS A 74 -13.19 -12.46 -14.19
CA LYS A 74 -14.64 -12.25 -14.11
C LYS A 74 -15.44 -13.56 -13.98
N ALA A 75 -15.08 -14.58 -14.77
CA ALA A 75 -15.77 -15.88 -14.75
C ALA A 75 -15.53 -16.61 -13.42
N SER A 76 -14.28 -16.72 -12.97
CA SER A 76 -13.96 -17.34 -11.68
C SER A 76 -14.53 -16.59 -10.48
N ARG A 77 -14.70 -15.26 -10.58
CA ARG A 77 -15.34 -14.44 -9.54
C ARG A 77 -16.81 -14.79 -9.38
N ALA A 78 -17.54 -14.91 -10.50
CA ALA A 78 -18.95 -15.30 -10.48
C ALA A 78 -19.14 -16.69 -9.88
N ALA A 79 -18.30 -17.66 -10.30
CA ALA A 79 -18.33 -19.02 -9.76
C ALA A 79 -18.01 -19.04 -8.25
N LEU A 80 -17.00 -18.29 -7.81
CA LEU A 80 -16.64 -18.19 -6.40
C LEU A 80 -17.80 -17.60 -5.57
N LEU A 81 -18.39 -16.48 -6.01
CA LEU A 81 -19.48 -15.83 -5.28
C LEU A 81 -20.73 -16.74 -5.17
N ALA A 82 -21.03 -17.51 -6.22
CA ALA A 82 -22.12 -18.50 -6.16
C ALA A 82 -21.87 -19.60 -5.12
N GLY A 83 -20.61 -20.02 -4.93
CA GLY A 83 -20.22 -20.94 -3.85
C GLY A 83 -20.30 -20.28 -2.47
N VAL A 84 -19.85 -19.02 -2.36
CA VAL A 84 -19.93 -18.25 -1.11
C VAL A 84 -21.37 -18.08 -0.65
N GLU A 85 -22.32 -17.82 -1.55
CA GLU A 85 -23.75 -17.75 -1.22
C GLU A 85 -24.34 -19.07 -0.67
N GLN A 86 -23.66 -20.19 -0.90
CA GLN A 86 -23.99 -21.51 -0.36
C GLN A 86 -23.19 -21.86 0.90
N GLY A 87 -22.32 -20.96 1.38
CA GLY A 87 -21.45 -21.20 2.52
C GLY A 87 -20.21 -22.03 2.19
N ASP A 88 -19.82 -22.12 0.92
CA ASP A 88 -18.54 -22.70 0.51
C ASP A 88 -17.48 -21.59 0.29
N PRO A 89 -16.43 -21.53 1.12
CA PRO A 89 -15.34 -20.57 0.90
C PRO A 89 -14.42 -20.95 -0.27
N GLY A 90 -14.47 -22.21 -0.74
CA GLY A 90 -13.63 -22.72 -1.82
C GLY A 90 -12.15 -22.34 -1.68
N PRO A 91 -11.51 -21.72 -2.69
CA PRO A 91 -10.10 -21.34 -2.63
C PRO A 91 -9.78 -20.28 -1.57
N LEU A 92 -10.76 -19.50 -1.10
CA LEU A 92 -10.54 -18.50 -0.04
C LEU A 92 -10.11 -19.14 1.28
N ARG A 93 -10.40 -20.44 1.47
CA ARG A 93 -10.04 -21.17 2.69
C ARG A 93 -8.54 -21.22 2.91
N ASN A 94 -7.74 -21.37 1.86
CA ASN A 94 -6.31 -21.68 2.00
C ASN A 94 -5.39 -20.80 1.13
N THR A 95 -5.95 -20.06 0.17
CA THR A 95 -5.16 -19.25 -0.76
C THR A 95 -5.32 -17.77 -0.43
N PRO A 96 -4.25 -17.04 -0.07
CA PRO A 96 -4.36 -15.61 0.24
C PRO A 96 -4.79 -14.82 -0.99
N THR A 97 -5.64 -13.82 -0.82
CA THR A 97 -6.14 -12.99 -1.91
C THR A 97 -5.22 -11.83 -2.25
N ALA A 98 -5.16 -11.48 -3.53
CA ALA A 98 -4.58 -10.21 -3.96
C ALA A 98 -5.48 -9.03 -3.55
N HIS A 99 -4.92 -7.82 -3.40
CA HIS A 99 -5.72 -6.64 -3.05
C HIS A 99 -6.82 -6.35 -4.07
N ARG A 100 -6.49 -6.52 -5.36
CA ARG A 100 -7.47 -6.40 -6.44
C ARG A 100 -8.60 -7.41 -6.33
N THR A 101 -8.33 -8.61 -5.81
CA THR A 101 -9.35 -9.64 -5.59
C THR A 101 -10.30 -9.19 -4.50
N ASP A 102 -9.79 -8.65 -3.38
CA ASP A 102 -10.63 -8.15 -2.29
C ASP A 102 -11.56 -7.03 -2.75
N VAL A 103 -11.03 -6.09 -3.53
CA VAL A 103 -11.82 -4.99 -4.13
C VAL A 103 -12.86 -5.54 -5.10
N SER A 104 -12.45 -6.47 -5.97
CA SER A 104 -13.33 -7.08 -6.97
C SER A 104 -14.48 -7.86 -6.33
N LEU A 105 -14.23 -8.55 -5.21
CA LEU A 105 -15.25 -9.23 -4.41
C LEU A 105 -16.14 -8.23 -3.67
N GLY A 106 -15.57 -7.23 -2.98
CA GLY A 106 -16.32 -6.23 -2.23
C GLY A 106 -17.29 -5.42 -3.08
N ASN A 107 -16.97 -5.21 -4.36
CA ASN A 107 -17.85 -4.52 -5.31
C ASN A 107 -19.00 -5.39 -5.87
N ALA A 108 -18.95 -6.70 -5.68
CA ALA A 108 -19.85 -7.66 -6.32
C ALA A 108 -20.57 -8.58 -5.33
N VAL A 109 -20.31 -8.45 -4.02
CA VAL A 109 -20.89 -9.31 -3.00
C VAL A 109 -22.39 -9.02 -2.84
N SER A 110 -23.20 -10.06 -2.76
CA SER A 110 -24.59 -9.96 -2.31
C SER A 110 -24.65 -9.89 -0.79
N GLU A 111 -25.80 -9.50 -0.21
CA GLU A 111 -25.94 -9.46 1.26
C GLU A 111 -25.73 -10.85 1.88
N LYS A 112 -26.27 -11.90 1.24
CA LYS A 112 -26.08 -13.29 1.69
C LYS A 112 -24.61 -13.71 1.67
N ALA A 113 -23.86 -13.34 0.64
CA ALA A 113 -22.43 -13.60 0.62
C ALA A 113 -21.68 -12.76 1.66
N ALA A 114 -22.10 -11.52 1.93
CA ALA A 114 -21.53 -10.67 2.97
C ALA A 114 -21.72 -11.26 4.37
N GLU A 115 -22.87 -11.86 4.68
CA GLU A 115 -23.12 -12.61 5.92
C GLU A 115 -22.07 -13.71 6.13
N TRP A 116 -21.77 -14.50 5.09
CA TRP A 116 -20.73 -15.53 5.17
C TRP A 116 -19.35 -14.95 5.38
N PHE A 117 -18.98 -13.86 4.70
CA PHE A 117 -17.70 -13.19 4.95
C PHE A 117 -17.61 -12.63 6.38
N ARG A 118 -18.68 -12.06 6.94
CA ARG A 118 -18.71 -11.59 8.33
C ARG A 118 -18.50 -12.77 9.28
N LYS A 119 -19.21 -13.87 9.08
CA LYS A 119 -19.06 -15.10 9.87
C LYS A 119 -17.65 -15.67 9.78
N TRP A 120 -17.11 -15.83 8.58
CA TRP A 120 -15.78 -16.38 8.38
C TRP A 120 -14.67 -15.46 8.86
N ALA A 121 -14.85 -14.14 8.88
CA ALA A 121 -13.85 -13.23 9.46
C ALA A 121 -13.60 -13.51 10.95
N VAL A 122 -14.61 -14.04 11.66
CA VAL A 122 -14.55 -14.37 13.10
C VAL A 122 -14.27 -15.85 13.32
N GLU A 123 -15.02 -16.73 12.64
CA GLU A 123 -15.13 -18.16 12.94
C GLU A 123 -14.46 -19.06 11.89
N GLY A 124 -13.88 -18.49 10.83
CA GLY A 124 -13.22 -19.28 9.79
C GLY A 124 -12.16 -20.21 10.39
N ASP A 125 -12.10 -21.45 9.92
CA ASP A 125 -11.25 -22.51 10.47
C ASP A 125 -9.75 -22.26 10.25
N THR A 126 -9.39 -21.54 9.20
CA THR A 126 -8.01 -21.14 8.91
C THR A 126 -7.80 -19.64 9.10
N ALA A 127 -6.58 -19.26 9.51
CA ALA A 127 -6.23 -17.83 9.58
C ALA A 127 -6.31 -17.16 8.20
N THR A 128 -6.01 -17.88 7.11
CA THR A 128 -6.12 -17.37 5.74
C THR A 128 -7.57 -17.04 5.39
N LEU A 129 -8.53 -17.91 5.72
CA LEU A 129 -9.94 -17.67 5.47
C LEU A 129 -10.43 -16.43 6.23
N ARG A 130 -10.07 -16.34 7.52
CA ARG A 130 -10.44 -15.19 8.35
C ARG A 130 -9.85 -13.90 7.80
N THR A 131 -8.56 -13.91 7.43
CA THR A 131 -7.88 -12.76 6.81
C THR A 131 -8.50 -12.35 5.48
N ASN A 132 -8.70 -13.28 4.55
CA ASN A 132 -9.31 -12.99 3.25
C ASN A 132 -10.72 -12.40 3.42
N SER A 133 -11.51 -12.99 4.32
CA SER A 133 -12.87 -12.52 4.60
C SER A 133 -12.87 -11.11 5.20
N LEU A 134 -11.98 -10.86 6.17
CA LEU A 134 -11.79 -9.55 6.77
C LEU A 134 -11.42 -8.49 5.72
N SER A 135 -10.53 -8.82 4.79
CA SER A 135 -10.09 -7.91 3.73
C SER A 135 -11.20 -7.56 2.75
N VAL A 136 -12.14 -8.48 2.47
CA VAL A 136 -13.37 -8.21 1.71
C VAL A 136 -14.34 -7.33 2.52
N ILE A 137 -14.62 -7.68 3.77
CA ILE A 137 -15.49 -6.87 4.67
C ILE A 137 -14.97 -5.43 4.79
N ALA A 138 -13.65 -5.23 4.85
CA ALA A 138 -13.04 -3.92 4.91
C ALA A 138 -13.26 -3.06 3.64
N LYS A 139 -13.80 -3.62 2.55
CA LYS A 139 -14.21 -2.88 1.34
C LYS A 139 -15.70 -2.59 1.29
N LEU A 140 -16.51 -3.25 2.14
CA LEU A 140 -17.93 -3.00 2.22
C LEU A 140 -18.20 -1.68 2.96
N PRO A 141 -19.25 -0.93 2.58
CA PRO A 141 -19.67 0.25 3.31
C PRO A 141 -20.28 -0.15 4.67
N GLY A 142 -20.44 0.82 5.56
CA GLY A 142 -21.15 0.63 6.83
C GLY A 142 -20.24 0.61 8.06
N GLN A 143 -20.76 1.19 9.15
CA GLN A 143 -20.05 1.26 10.43
C GLN A 143 -19.87 -0.14 11.05
N GLU A 144 -20.87 -1.01 10.93
CA GLU A 144 -20.82 -2.41 11.39
C GLU A 144 -19.61 -3.18 10.84
N ASN A 145 -19.31 -3.00 9.55
CA ASN A 145 -18.20 -3.66 8.88
C ASN A 145 -16.85 -3.10 9.36
N ALA A 146 -16.80 -1.78 9.63
CA ALA A 146 -15.62 -1.15 10.21
C ALA A 146 -15.37 -1.63 11.65
N ASP A 147 -16.42 -1.73 12.47
CA ASP A 147 -16.32 -2.18 13.86
C ASP A 147 -15.91 -3.64 13.94
N LEU A 148 -16.49 -4.50 13.08
CA LEU A 148 -16.07 -5.91 12.96
C LEU A 148 -14.59 -6.02 12.59
N VAL A 149 -14.12 -5.21 11.63
CA VAL A 149 -12.71 -5.20 11.24
C VAL A 149 -11.80 -4.86 12.41
N ILE A 150 -12.15 -3.83 13.18
CA ILE A 150 -11.39 -3.42 14.36
C ILE A 150 -11.41 -4.54 15.41
N GLN A 151 -12.58 -5.11 15.70
CA GLN A 151 -12.76 -6.17 16.69
C GLN A 151 -11.90 -7.41 16.36
N VAL A 152 -11.92 -7.89 15.12
CA VAL A 152 -11.11 -9.05 14.70
C VAL A 152 -9.62 -8.73 14.82
N LEU A 153 -9.18 -7.54 14.40
CA LEU A 153 -7.76 -7.17 14.49
C LEU A 153 -7.28 -6.98 15.94
N GLU A 154 -8.15 -6.57 16.85
CA GLU A 154 -7.82 -6.48 18.28
C GLU A 154 -7.76 -7.86 18.95
N ASN A 155 -8.62 -8.80 18.55
CA ASN A 155 -8.82 -10.07 19.27
C ASN A 155 -8.16 -11.31 18.62
N ASP A 156 -7.88 -11.32 17.31
CA ASP A 156 -7.21 -12.43 16.63
C ASP A 156 -5.75 -12.08 16.29
N PRO A 157 -4.77 -12.55 17.10
CA PRO A 157 -3.36 -12.25 16.86
C PRO A 157 -2.83 -12.85 15.55
N LYS A 158 -3.38 -13.97 15.06
CA LYS A 158 -2.94 -14.61 13.81
C LYS A 158 -3.39 -13.78 12.61
N VAL A 159 -4.66 -13.37 12.58
CA VAL A 159 -5.19 -12.49 11.53
C VAL A 159 -4.50 -11.13 11.55
N ARG A 160 -4.35 -10.53 12.74
CA ARG A 160 -3.60 -9.28 12.91
C ARG A 160 -2.20 -9.36 12.33
N ARG A 161 -1.46 -10.44 12.63
CA ARG A 161 -0.10 -10.65 12.12
C ARG A 161 -0.06 -10.72 10.60
N LEU A 162 -1.01 -11.45 9.97
CA LEU A 162 -1.11 -11.54 8.51
C LEU A 162 -1.42 -10.19 7.87
N ILE A 163 -2.38 -9.43 8.42
CA ILE A 163 -2.74 -8.09 7.91
C ILE A 163 -1.58 -7.11 8.03
N VAL A 164 -0.88 -7.10 9.16
CA VAL A 164 0.30 -6.26 9.37
C VAL A 164 1.43 -6.63 8.41
N ALA A 165 1.68 -7.92 8.21
CA ALA A 165 2.65 -8.40 7.22
C ALA A 165 2.28 -7.98 5.80
N SER A 166 1.00 -8.06 5.43
CA SER A 166 0.49 -7.61 4.14
C SER A 166 0.72 -6.11 3.92
N GLU A 167 0.47 -5.29 4.94
CA GLU A 167 0.71 -3.85 4.87
C GLU A 167 2.22 -3.54 4.72
N ILE A 168 3.09 -4.22 5.47
CA ILE A 168 4.55 -4.10 5.32
C ILE A 168 5.00 -4.51 3.90
N SER A 169 4.62 -5.70 3.45
CA SER A 169 5.00 -6.25 2.14
C SER A 169 4.56 -5.30 1.04
N ARG A 170 3.31 -4.82 1.11
CA ARG A 170 2.79 -3.87 0.14
C ARG A 170 3.56 -2.55 0.11
N LEU A 171 3.80 -1.94 1.27
CA LEU A 171 4.43 -0.62 1.33
C LEU A 171 5.92 -0.68 0.99
N THR A 172 6.61 -1.76 1.35
CA THR A 172 8.08 -1.89 1.19
C THR A 172 8.49 -2.68 -0.04
N GLN A 173 7.61 -3.55 -0.53
CA GLN A 173 7.88 -4.54 -1.57
C GLN A 173 9.01 -5.52 -1.21
N LEU A 174 9.24 -5.73 0.10
CA LEU A 174 10.08 -6.81 0.58
C LEU A 174 9.40 -8.15 0.35
N ASP A 175 10.17 -9.23 0.20
CA ASP A 175 9.68 -10.61 0.15
C ASP A 175 8.69 -10.91 1.29
N TRP A 176 7.65 -11.70 1.00
CA TRP A 176 6.60 -12.02 1.95
C TRP A 176 7.13 -12.60 3.26
N LYS A 177 8.12 -13.51 3.22
CA LYS A 177 8.67 -14.12 4.44
C LYS A 177 9.38 -13.09 5.29
N VAL A 178 10.04 -12.11 4.67
CA VAL A 178 10.66 -10.98 5.37
C VAL A 178 9.59 -10.12 6.02
N ALA A 179 8.56 -9.71 5.27
CA ALA A 179 7.47 -8.90 5.79
C ALA A 179 6.72 -9.58 6.95
N LEU A 180 6.51 -10.89 6.86
CA LEU A 180 5.87 -11.68 7.91
C LEU A 180 6.69 -11.76 9.20
N ARG A 181 8.02 -11.90 9.11
CA ARG A 181 8.90 -11.81 10.28
C ARG A 181 8.90 -10.40 10.88
N SER A 182 8.89 -9.37 10.03
CA SER A 182 8.87 -7.98 10.46
C SER A 182 7.54 -7.55 11.10
N ALA A 183 6.45 -8.32 10.94
CA ALA A 183 5.18 -8.01 11.58
C ALA A 183 5.26 -8.04 13.12
N ASP A 184 6.13 -8.89 13.66
CA ASP A 184 6.36 -9.03 15.11
C ASP A 184 7.38 -8.01 15.63
N GLY A 185 8.30 -7.56 14.77
CA GLY A 185 9.37 -6.60 15.09
C GLY A 185 9.61 -5.59 13.96
N PRO A 186 8.73 -4.59 13.78
CA PRO A 186 8.75 -3.74 12.59
C PRO A 186 9.94 -2.77 12.55
N THR A 187 10.61 -2.54 13.68
CA THR A 187 11.83 -1.70 13.76
C THR A 187 13.06 -2.36 13.15
N ALA A 188 13.06 -3.69 12.99
CA ALA A 188 14.16 -4.46 12.41
C ALA A 188 14.14 -4.52 10.87
N ILE A 189 13.16 -3.87 10.24
CA ILE A 189 13.01 -3.88 8.79
C ILE A 189 14.08 -3.02 8.10
N PRO A 190 14.46 -3.33 6.85
CA PRO A 190 15.26 -2.42 6.05
C PRO A 190 14.60 -1.03 5.95
N ASP A 191 15.34 0.01 6.35
CA ASP A 191 14.90 1.42 6.35
C ASP A 191 13.57 1.66 7.10
N PRO A 192 13.58 1.52 8.45
CA PRO A 192 12.37 1.58 9.27
C PRO A 192 11.73 2.97 9.25
N ARG A 193 12.52 4.04 9.07
CA ARG A 193 12.01 5.42 8.95
C ARG A 193 11.21 5.62 7.67
N LYS A 194 11.67 5.08 6.55
CA LYS A 194 10.92 5.12 5.28
C LYS A 194 9.62 4.33 5.35
N LEU A 195 9.60 3.20 6.05
CA LEU A 195 8.35 2.49 6.33
C LEU A 195 7.40 3.38 7.13
N ALA A 196 7.86 3.99 8.23
CA ALA A 196 7.01 4.84 9.06
C ALA A 196 6.38 6.02 8.30
N LEU A 197 7.10 6.67 7.39
CA LEU A 197 6.52 7.69 6.51
C LEU A 197 5.37 7.13 5.65
N LYS A 198 5.54 5.94 5.09
CA LYS A 198 4.49 5.29 4.28
C LYS A 198 3.29 4.90 5.14
N LEU A 199 3.53 4.40 6.35
CA LEU A 199 2.47 4.05 7.29
C LEU A 199 1.65 5.28 7.69
N ALA A 200 2.29 6.42 7.94
CA ALA A 200 1.56 7.65 8.27
C ALA A 200 0.59 8.08 7.17
N LYS A 201 0.97 7.93 5.90
CA LYS A 201 0.08 8.17 4.76
C LYS A 201 -1.09 7.16 4.72
N GLY A 202 -0.82 5.89 5.02
CA GLY A 202 -1.85 4.85 5.06
C GLY A 202 -2.83 5.00 6.23
N ALA A 203 -2.36 5.45 7.39
CA ALA A 203 -3.17 5.63 8.59
C ALA A 203 -4.27 6.69 8.44
N ILE A 204 -4.05 7.67 7.55
CA ILE A 204 -5.04 8.72 7.24
C ILE A 204 -5.85 8.44 5.98
N ASN A 205 -5.67 7.28 5.33
CA ASN A 205 -6.40 6.97 4.11
C ASN A 205 -7.89 6.75 4.43
N PRO A 206 -8.82 7.56 3.89
CA PRO A 206 -10.25 7.38 4.14
C PRO A 206 -10.79 6.05 3.60
N LYS A 207 -10.07 5.41 2.65
CA LYS A 207 -10.45 4.16 2.00
C LYS A 207 -9.70 2.97 2.64
N GLY A 208 -10.45 2.17 3.38
CA GLY A 208 -10.01 0.90 3.98
C GLY A 208 -9.73 0.97 5.48
N THR A 209 -10.70 0.55 6.30
CA THR A 209 -10.58 0.47 7.76
C THR A 209 -9.42 -0.41 8.20
N GLU A 210 -9.25 -1.57 7.57
CA GLU A 210 -8.16 -2.51 7.85
C GLU A 210 -6.78 -1.88 7.66
N SER A 211 -6.54 -1.22 6.52
CA SER A 211 -5.23 -0.60 6.23
C SER A 211 -4.94 0.57 7.17
N ARG A 212 -5.95 1.39 7.52
CA ARG A 212 -5.79 2.44 8.52
C ARG A 212 -5.39 1.86 9.88
N TRP A 213 -6.10 0.83 10.33
CA TRP A 213 -5.83 0.16 11.59
C TRP A 213 -4.41 -0.41 11.60
N ALA A 214 -4.03 -1.15 10.56
CA ALA A 214 -2.71 -1.79 10.44
C ALA A 214 -1.57 -0.76 10.40
N CYS A 215 -1.74 0.32 9.64
CA CYS A 215 -0.77 1.40 9.58
C CYS A 215 -0.57 2.07 10.94
N THR A 216 -1.66 2.31 11.66
CA THR A 216 -1.61 2.94 12.98
C THR A 216 -0.97 2.01 14.01
N TYR A 217 -1.39 0.74 14.02
CA TYR A 217 -0.81 -0.31 14.87
C TYR A 217 0.70 -0.49 14.67
N LEU A 218 1.17 -0.36 13.43
CA LEU A 218 2.59 -0.39 13.12
C LEU A 218 3.29 0.88 13.57
N LEU A 219 2.73 2.07 13.31
CA LEU A 219 3.34 3.34 13.74
C LEU A 219 3.60 3.39 15.25
N THR A 220 2.69 2.89 16.07
CA THR A 220 2.88 2.84 17.53
C THR A 220 4.07 1.95 17.92
N ARG A 221 4.38 0.92 17.13
CA ARG A 221 5.55 0.05 17.33
C ARG A 221 6.83 0.59 16.70
N MET A 222 6.71 1.57 15.82
CA MET A 222 7.85 2.27 15.24
C MET A 222 8.33 3.42 16.12
N VAL A 223 7.64 3.74 17.22
CA VAL A 223 8.04 4.78 18.18
C VAL A 223 9.54 4.74 18.54
N PRO A 224 10.19 3.60 18.81
CA PRO A 224 11.62 3.57 19.15
C PRO A 224 12.56 4.10 18.04
N VAL A 225 12.13 4.07 16.78
CA VAL A 225 12.92 4.56 15.63
C VAL A 225 12.48 5.95 15.16
N LEU A 226 11.36 6.44 15.70
CA LEU A 226 10.78 7.75 15.46
C LEU A 226 11.23 8.68 16.57
N GLY A 227 11.97 9.74 16.23
CA GLY A 227 12.47 10.67 17.25
C GLY A 227 11.34 11.27 18.11
N PRO A 228 11.64 11.82 19.29
CA PRO A 228 10.65 12.21 20.31
C PRO A 228 9.51 13.10 19.79
N ARG A 229 9.77 14.01 18.85
CA ARG A 229 8.75 14.87 18.22
C ARG A 229 7.69 14.11 17.40
N GLN A 230 8.01 12.93 16.89
CA GLN A 230 7.10 12.13 16.07
C GLN A 230 6.16 11.27 16.91
N VAL A 231 6.50 11.02 18.18
CA VAL A 231 5.72 10.19 19.10
C VAL A 231 4.39 10.85 19.48
N GLU A 232 4.40 12.15 19.80
CA GLU A 232 3.19 12.92 20.13
C GLU A 232 2.17 12.95 18.98
N LEU A 233 2.67 12.99 17.74
CA LEU A 233 1.84 12.97 16.54
C LEU A 233 1.20 11.60 16.30
N VAL A 234 1.91 10.50 16.57
CA VAL A 234 1.37 9.14 16.47
C VAL A 234 0.28 8.90 17.52
N VAL A 235 0.47 9.39 18.75
CA VAL A 235 -0.55 9.31 19.83
C VAL A 235 -1.81 10.09 19.45
N SER A 236 -1.65 11.30 18.90
CA SER A 236 -2.76 12.13 18.43
C SER A 236 -3.52 11.47 17.27
N LEU A 237 -2.82 10.78 16.37
CA LEU A 237 -3.41 10.05 15.25
C LEU A 237 -4.32 8.90 15.73
N PHE A 238 -3.87 8.16 16.75
CA PHE A 238 -4.60 7.02 17.30
C PHE A 238 -5.94 7.45 17.92
N GLN A 239 -5.95 8.56 18.66
CA GLN A 239 -7.18 9.11 19.24
C GLN A 239 -8.19 9.54 18.16
N LEU A 240 -7.69 10.11 17.06
CA LEU A 240 -8.53 10.53 15.94
C LEU A 240 -9.18 9.35 15.21
N ILE A 241 -8.45 8.24 15.07
CA ILE A 241 -8.94 7.03 14.38
C ILE A 241 -9.95 6.27 15.23
N ARG A 242 -9.73 6.16 16.55
CA ARG A 242 -10.73 5.57 17.48
C ARG A 242 -12.04 6.33 17.53
N ALA A 243 -12.01 7.63 17.28
CA ALA A 243 -13.20 8.46 17.33
C ALA A 243 -14.14 8.33 16.11
N GLY A 244 -13.73 7.55 15.09
CA GLY A 244 -14.51 7.28 13.88
C GLY A 244 -14.80 8.53 13.03
N PRO A 245 -15.43 8.37 11.86
CA PRO A 245 -15.78 9.49 10.98
C PRO A 245 -16.85 10.44 11.56
N ARG A 246 -17.34 10.21 12.78
CA ARG A 246 -18.34 11.05 13.47
C ARG A 246 -17.79 11.88 14.63
N CYS A 247 -16.47 11.96 14.82
CA CYS A 247 -16.01 12.90 15.84
C CYS A 247 -16.13 14.33 15.31
N SER A 248 -17.12 15.06 15.83
CA SER A 248 -17.26 16.52 15.79
C SER A 248 -16.09 17.25 16.49
N LEU A 249 -14.91 16.66 16.57
CA LEU A 249 -13.67 17.38 16.88
C LEU A 249 -13.22 18.24 15.70
N THR A 250 -13.76 18.04 14.49
CA THR A 250 -13.56 18.98 13.37
C THR A 250 -14.29 20.31 13.56
N SER A 251 -15.34 20.38 14.40
CA SER A 251 -16.04 21.64 14.69
C SER A 251 -15.46 22.41 15.88
N ARG A 252 -14.64 21.79 16.73
CA ARG A 252 -13.93 22.50 17.83
C ARG A 252 -12.54 22.99 17.45
N TRP A 253 -12.00 22.53 16.33
CA TRP A 253 -10.73 22.98 15.77
C TRP A 253 -10.96 23.78 14.49
N ARG A 254 -11.64 24.93 14.60
CA ARG A 254 -11.59 25.96 13.57
C ARG A 254 -11.37 27.34 14.19
N VAL A 255 -10.35 28.02 13.62
CA VAL A 255 -9.89 29.40 13.83
C VAL A 255 -8.75 29.57 14.84
N GLY A 256 -7.53 29.52 14.28
CA GLY A 256 -6.26 29.78 14.95
C GLY A 256 -5.08 29.15 14.20
N SER A 257 -5.00 29.32 12.88
CA SER A 257 -3.81 29.15 12.03
C SER A 257 -2.91 27.90 12.17
N ARG A 258 -3.37 26.79 12.77
CA ARG A 258 -2.61 25.53 12.84
C ARG A 258 -3.25 24.44 11.99
N LYS A 259 -2.45 23.86 11.09
CA LYS A 259 -2.79 22.70 10.25
C LYS A 259 -3.27 21.53 11.12
N LEU A 260 -4.15 20.68 10.59
CA LEU A 260 -4.51 19.41 11.22
C LEU A 260 -3.22 18.64 11.60
N PRO A 261 -3.12 18.00 12.78
CA PRO A 261 -1.90 17.29 13.21
C PRO A 261 -1.40 16.28 12.15
N THR A 262 -2.34 15.69 11.41
CA THR A 262 -2.10 14.75 10.31
C THR A 262 -1.45 15.40 9.09
N GLN A 263 -1.95 16.57 8.67
CA GLN A 263 -1.36 17.36 7.58
C GLN A 263 -0.03 17.96 8.02
N ALA A 264 0.10 18.39 9.28
CA ALA A 264 1.36 18.84 9.86
C ALA A 264 2.40 17.72 9.87
N PHE A 265 2.04 16.47 10.19
CA PHE A 265 2.95 15.32 10.10
C PHE A 265 3.35 15.04 8.65
N ALA A 266 2.39 14.97 7.72
CA ALA A 266 2.68 14.71 6.31
C ALA A 266 3.54 15.81 5.67
N ASP A 267 3.28 17.07 6.00
CA ASP A 267 4.04 18.23 5.54
C ASP A 267 5.42 18.30 6.20
N HIS A 268 5.53 18.02 7.50
CA HIS A 268 6.81 18.05 8.21
C HIS A 268 7.74 16.93 7.73
N VAL A 269 7.22 15.74 7.43
CA VAL A 269 8.03 14.67 6.85
C VAL A 269 8.36 14.94 5.37
N SER A 270 7.45 15.57 4.62
CA SER A 270 7.75 16.00 3.24
C SER A 270 8.80 17.11 3.19
N TYR A 271 8.81 18.01 4.18
CA TYR A 271 9.81 19.08 4.33
C TYR A 271 11.24 18.55 4.54
N TYR A 272 11.40 17.35 5.11
CA TYR A 272 12.71 16.69 5.24
C TYR A 272 13.10 15.83 4.02
N GLN A 273 12.33 15.84 2.93
CA GLN A 273 12.67 15.16 1.68
C GLN A 273 12.96 16.16 0.54
N LEU A 274 14.24 16.58 0.44
CA LEU A 274 15.10 16.75 -0.78
C LEU A 274 15.98 18.03 -0.79
N PRO A 275 17.15 18.06 -1.48
CA PRO A 275 17.88 16.96 -2.14
C PRO A 275 19.27 16.69 -1.51
N SER A 276 19.80 15.50 -1.79
CA SER A 276 21.24 15.22 -1.72
C SER A 276 22.01 16.32 -2.45
N ARG A 277 22.89 17.02 -1.74
CA ARG A 277 23.73 18.06 -2.33
C ARG A 277 24.56 17.46 -3.46
N HIS A 278 24.38 18.01 -4.65
CA HIS A 278 25.39 18.00 -5.69
C HIS A 278 26.67 18.62 -5.11
N HIS A 279 27.80 17.92 -5.25
CA HIS A 279 29.12 18.51 -5.12
C HIS A 279 29.30 19.46 -6.31
N GLU A 280 29.02 20.75 -6.10
CA GLU A 280 29.58 21.81 -6.94
C GLU A 280 30.89 22.29 -6.30
N SER A 281 31.93 22.17 -7.11
CA SER A 281 33.30 22.65 -6.91
C SER A 281 33.32 24.16 -6.70
N ALA A 282 33.81 24.59 -5.54
CA ALA A 282 34.18 25.97 -5.31
C ALA A 282 35.58 26.23 -5.90
N THR A 283 35.64 27.14 -6.87
CA THR A 283 36.83 27.85 -7.31
C THR A 283 37.25 28.87 -6.25
N SER A 284 38.55 28.91 -5.91
CA SER A 284 39.26 30.08 -5.36
C SER A 284 40.79 29.85 -5.31
N PRO A 285 41.62 30.90 -5.23
CA PRO A 285 42.59 31.21 -6.30
C PRO A 285 44.08 31.14 -5.90
N THR A 286 44.97 31.10 -6.93
CA THR A 286 46.37 31.62 -7.01
C THR A 286 47.39 31.20 -5.94
N LEU A 287 48.65 30.78 -6.19
CA LEU A 287 49.67 31.13 -7.21
C LEU A 287 50.88 30.13 -7.04
N PRO A 288 52.04 30.27 -7.72
CA PRO A 288 52.74 29.19 -8.43
C PRO A 288 53.96 28.62 -7.69
N PHE A 289 54.39 27.37 -7.96
CA PHE A 289 55.81 27.00 -7.83
C PHE A 289 56.19 25.70 -8.58
N ARG A 290 57.12 25.88 -9.53
CA ARG A 290 58.19 25.02 -10.10
C ARG A 290 58.28 23.50 -9.83
N ARG A 291 58.45 22.81 -10.97
CA ARG A 291 59.54 21.90 -11.41
C ARG A 291 59.53 20.38 -11.14
N HIS A 292 59.91 19.72 -12.24
CA HIS A 292 60.67 18.47 -12.44
C HIS A 292 59.94 17.11 -12.41
N ASP A 293 59.91 16.52 -13.61
CA ASP A 293 60.41 15.20 -13.98
C ASP A 293 60.13 14.01 -13.05
N GLN A 294 59.37 13.03 -13.55
CA GLN A 294 59.94 11.77 -14.05
C GLN A 294 58.84 10.83 -14.57
N LEU A 295 58.91 10.53 -15.87
CA LEU A 295 58.29 9.36 -16.49
C LEU A 295 59.34 8.75 -17.42
N LYS A 296 59.78 7.54 -17.10
CA LYS A 296 60.36 6.50 -17.98
C LYS A 296 60.63 5.27 -17.09
N GLN A 297 59.87 4.20 -17.22
CA GLN A 297 59.95 3.13 -18.23
C GLN A 297 60.79 1.92 -17.75
N ASN A 298 60.17 0.75 -17.95
CA ASN A 298 60.76 -0.57 -18.26
C ASN A 298 61.25 -1.47 -17.12
N GLY A 299 60.49 -2.54 -16.87
CA GLY A 299 60.80 -3.88 -17.41
C GLY A 299 61.65 -4.85 -16.57
N ILE A 300 61.39 -6.15 -16.77
CA ILE A 300 62.08 -7.36 -16.26
C ILE A 300 61.60 -7.77 -14.86
N GLY A 301 61.20 -9.01 -14.53
CA GLY A 301 61.10 -10.28 -15.24
C GLY A 301 61.08 -11.43 -14.22
N SER A 302 60.22 -12.42 -14.46
CA SER A 302 60.43 -13.86 -14.20
C SER A 302 60.27 -14.50 -12.79
N VAL A 303 59.76 -15.75 -12.86
CA VAL A 303 59.85 -16.94 -11.99
C VAL A 303 58.94 -17.12 -10.76
N GLY A 304 57.82 -17.83 -11.00
CA GLY A 304 57.47 -19.15 -10.44
C GLY A 304 57.62 -19.49 -8.94
N LYS A 305 56.54 -20.03 -8.36
CA LYS A 305 56.43 -21.45 -7.91
C LYS A 305 55.05 -21.74 -7.30
N CYS A 306 54.58 -22.96 -7.57
CA CYS A 306 53.47 -23.63 -6.90
C CYS A 306 53.76 -23.85 -5.41
N LEU A 307 52.72 -23.66 -4.58
CA LEU A 307 52.10 -24.69 -3.72
C LEU A 307 50.78 -24.12 -3.18
#